data_AF-A0AAV4MUR7-F1
#
_entry.id   AF-A0AAV4MUR7-F1
#
_cell.length_a   1.000
_cell.length_b   1.000
_cell.length_c   1.000
_cell.angle_alpha   90.00
_cell.angle_beta   90.00
_cell.angle_gamma   90.00
#
_symmetry.space_group_name_H-M   'P 1'
#
loop_
_entity.id
_entity.type
_entity.pdbx_description
1 polymer ?
#
loop_
_entity_poly.entity_id
_entity_poly.type
_entity_poly.pdbx_seq_one_letter_code
_entity_poly.pdbx_strand_id
1 'polypeptide(L)'
;MKVLKANLFNKYVCALNARHFSNIQNSRKSKLNAIKSENFTSKNVRDLFLKYFVNEKNHTYVPSSPVVLANDPSLLFVNAGMNQFRSLFLNKSYPGHPFYGLERVANSQKCVRLSGKHNDLKDVGVEACKMAWDLLINVYGLKTENLYVTYFGGDKHLNVPPDEECKNIWLDIGIQPSHIFPFGAKDNFWEMADKGPCGPCSEIHYDFLNSGPEIVAQKINAGSHDVMEIWNLVFVQYNRETGTELKSIPNLNIDTGMGLERLTAVLQGTRSNYDTDLFTPLFEAIELKFRVRPYLGKTGYADSDGLDTAYRILADHSRMHVLRKIIRRAAYAANRVMKTHPGALSSLVPHVAKTLDFYPEIGKHVDEIIYIVNDEEKMLHQAINKGRKARNKMISDNPNKVLNGQQAMDLHYIYGLEDNIIQDIADEVNVNVDWENCERLKRRKELFYTEKGLGQEDSLPCLLFNLALGKTIRDWNNYKWNHLADNHLTAGFANVVVIIGKLNGHLLGKQLRHLSHLRM
;
A
#
# COMPACT_ATOMS: atom_id res chain seq x y z
N MET A 1 29.60 59.06 -10.10
CA MET A 1 28.30 58.62 -10.68
C MET A 1 28.42 57.66 -11.86
N LYS A 2 29.03 58.00 -13.02
CA LYS A 2 28.97 57.15 -14.24
C LYS A 2 29.33 55.67 -14.03
N VAL A 3 30.42 55.36 -13.32
CA VAL A 3 30.88 53.99 -13.02
C VAL A 3 29.84 53.15 -12.24
N LEU A 4 29.13 53.75 -11.28
CA LEU A 4 28.10 53.07 -10.50
C LEU A 4 26.90 52.63 -11.37
N LYS A 5 26.49 53.45 -12.35
CA LYS A 5 25.43 53.07 -13.30
C LYS A 5 25.84 51.91 -14.20
N ALA A 6 27.09 51.86 -14.65
CA ALA A 6 27.61 50.75 -15.46
C ALA A 6 27.62 49.42 -14.68
N ASN A 7 28.09 49.43 -13.42
CA ASN A 7 28.09 48.22 -12.58
C ASN A 7 26.68 47.72 -12.24
N LEU A 8 25.71 48.62 -12.05
CA LEU A 8 24.30 48.25 -11.88
C LEU A 8 23.71 47.63 -13.16
N PHE A 9 23.97 48.23 -14.33
CA PHE A 9 23.48 47.72 -15.61
C PHE A 9 24.05 46.32 -15.91
N ASN A 10 25.36 46.11 -15.74
CA ASN A 10 25.99 44.80 -15.96
C ASN A 10 25.45 43.73 -15.00
N LYS A 11 25.21 44.05 -13.72
CA LYS A 11 24.54 43.12 -12.78
C LYS A 11 23.13 42.77 -13.24
N TYR A 12 22.37 43.73 -13.77
CA TYR A 12 21.02 43.51 -14.27
C TYR A 12 20.99 42.62 -15.53
N VAL A 13 21.91 42.84 -16.47
CA VAL A 13 22.06 42.01 -17.68
C VAL A 13 22.49 40.59 -17.32
N CYS A 14 23.44 40.40 -16.39
CA CYS A 14 23.81 39.07 -15.91
C CYS A 14 22.64 38.35 -15.22
N ALA A 15 21.83 39.05 -14.42
CA ALA A 15 20.63 38.48 -13.78
C ALA A 15 19.53 38.10 -14.78
N LEU A 16 19.34 38.89 -15.84
CA LEU A 16 18.43 38.57 -16.94
C LEU A 16 18.92 37.35 -17.74
N ASN A 17 20.20 37.31 -18.09
CA ASN A 17 20.80 36.17 -18.81
C ASN A 17 20.74 34.88 -17.99
N ALA A 18 21.00 34.94 -16.68
CA ALA A 18 20.85 33.80 -15.79
C ALA A 18 19.41 33.27 -15.74
N ARG A 19 18.41 34.17 -15.61
CA ARG A 19 16.98 33.81 -15.68
C ARG A 19 16.57 33.24 -17.04
N HIS A 20 17.14 33.75 -18.13
CA HIS A 20 16.86 33.25 -19.47
C HIS A 20 17.44 31.83 -19.66
N PHE A 21 18.69 31.60 -19.21
CA PHE A 21 19.30 30.26 -19.18
C PHE A 21 18.54 29.27 -18.30
N SER A 22 18.10 29.65 -17.09
CA SER A 22 17.30 28.75 -16.24
C SER A 22 15.97 28.39 -16.89
N ASN A 23 15.32 29.34 -17.57
CA ASN A 23 14.06 29.09 -18.26
C ASN A 23 14.25 28.18 -19.49
N ILE A 24 15.35 28.32 -20.24
CA ILE A 24 15.69 27.41 -21.35
C ILE A 24 16.02 26.01 -20.82
N GLN A 25 16.76 25.88 -19.72
CA GLN A 25 17.05 24.59 -19.09
C GLN A 25 15.77 23.91 -18.57
N ASN A 26 14.87 24.66 -17.91
CA ASN A 26 13.59 24.14 -17.45
C ASN A 26 12.68 23.73 -18.63
N SER A 27 12.65 24.50 -19.72
CA SER A 27 11.90 24.15 -20.94
C SER A 27 12.46 22.91 -21.66
N ARG A 28 13.78 22.70 -21.63
CA ARG A 28 14.41 21.47 -22.14
C ARG A 28 14.10 20.28 -21.23
N LYS A 29 14.15 20.45 -19.91
CA LYS A 29 13.77 19.40 -18.94
C LYS A 29 12.30 19.00 -19.09
N SER A 30 11.36 19.96 -19.20
CA SER A 30 9.94 19.63 -19.35
C SER A 30 9.64 18.89 -20.65
N LYS A 31 10.26 19.27 -21.78
CA LYS A 31 10.15 18.51 -23.03
C LYS A 31 10.77 17.12 -22.93
N LEU A 32 11.92 16.95 -22.26
CA LEU A 32 12.55 15.64 -22.09
C LEU A 32 11.72 14.71 -21.18
N ASN A 33 11.12 15.26 -20.11
CA ASN A 33 10.22 14.53 -19.23
C ASN A 33 8.92 14.14 -19.97
N ALA A 34 8.35 15.02 -20.80
CA ALA A 34 7.20 14.68 -21.62
C ALA A 34 7.48 13.48 -22.55
N ILE A 35 8.61 13.51 -23.29
CA ILE A 35 9.03 12.41 -24.17
C ILE A 35 9.29 11.11 -23.37
N LYS A 36 9.78 11.19 -22.13
CA LYS A 36 9.85 9.99 -21.25
C LYS A 36 8.46 9.48 -20.86
N SER A 37 7.55 10.36 -20.48
CA SER A 37 6.18 9.99 -20.06
C SER A 37 5.34 9.36 -21.17
N GLU A 38 5.53 9.78 -22.43
CA GLU A 38 4.88 9.18 -23.60
C GLU A 38 5.32 7.72 -23.83
N ASN A 39 6.56 7.36 -23.48
CA ASN A 39 7.07 6.00 -23.64
C ASN A 39 6.70 5.09 -22.46
N PHE A 40 6.76 5.60 -21.22
CA PHE A 40 6.53 4.84 -19.99
C PHE A 40 5.20 5.20 -19.32
N THR A 41 4.07 4.96 -20.01
CA THR A 41 2.76 4.89 -19.35
C THR A 41 2.74 3.73 -18.34
N SER A 42 1.96 3.84 -17.27
CA SER A 42 1.82 2.78 -16.26
C SER A 42 1.39 1.43 -16.84
N LYS A 43 0.61 1.45 -17.94
CA LYS A 43 0.23 0.28 -18.72
C LYS A 43 1.45 -0.34 -19.41
N ASN A 44 2.23 0.45 -20.14
CA ASN A 44 3.48 -0.02 -20.77
C ASN A 44 4.45 -0.59 -19.73
N VAL A 45 4.58 0.05 -18.56
CA VAL A 45 5.43 -0.45 -17.46
C VAL A 45 4.94 -1.80 -16.93
N ARG A 46 3.63 -1.97 -16.69
CA ARG A 46 3.05 -3.26 -16.27
C ARG A 46 3.26 -4.34 -17.34
N ASP A 47 3.01 -4.01 -18.60
CA ASP A 47 3.05 -4.96 -19.71
C ASP A 47 4.50 -5.36 -20.05
N LEU A 48 5.49 -4.46 -19.90
CA LEU A 48 6.92 -4.77 -20.01
C LEU A 48 7.41 -5.71 -18.91
N PHE A 49 7.04 -5.49 -17.64
CA PHE A 49 7.36 -6.42 -16.55
C PHE A 49 6.82 -7.83 -16.84
N LEU A 50 5.54 -7.91 -17.24
CA LEU A 50 4.88 -9.19 -17.51
C LEU A 50 5.54 -9.88 -18.71
N LYS A 51 5.78 -9.17 -19.81
CA LYS A 51 6.51 -9.70 -20.98
C LYS A 51 7.88 -10.25 -20.59
N TYR A 52 8.66 -9.50 -19.80
CA TYR A 52 9.99 -9.92 -19.38
C TYR A 52 9.94 -11.21 -18.55
N PHE A 53 9.17 -11.24 -17.46
CA PHE A 53 9.14 -12.44 -16.62
C PHE A 53 8.46 -13.64 -17.28
N VAL A 54 7.35 -13.42 -17.99
CA VAL A 54 6.57 -14.51 -18.61
C VAL A 54 7.23 -15.02 -19.88
N ASN A 55 7.53 -14.13 -20.84
CA ASN A 55 8.01 -14.52 -22.17
C ASN A 55 9.53 -14.71 -22.22
N GLU A 56 10.31 -13.94 -21.46
CA GLU A 56 11.78 -13.92 -21.58
C GLU A 56 12.48 -14.70 -20.45
N LYS A 57 11.85 -14.82 -19.27
CA LYS A 57 12.35 -15.60 -18.13
C LYS A 57 11.46 -16.81 -17.78
N ASN A 58 10.50 -17.18 -18.63
CA ASN A 58 9.67 -18.40 -18.53
C ASN A 58 8.92 -18.58 -17.18
N HIS A 59 8.29 -17.52 -16.67
CA HIS A 59 7.38 -17.59 -15.52
C HIS A 59 5.94 -17.78 -15.99
N THR A 60 5.15 -18.62 -15.31
CA THR A 60 3.73 -18.79 -15.63
C THR A 60 2.96 -17.54 -15.23
N TYR A 61 2.22 -16.93 -16.16
CA TYR A 61 1.28 -15.87 -15.81
C TYR A 61 0.11 -16.44 -15.00
N VAL A 62 -0.13 -15.88 -13.82
CA VAL A 62 -1.28 -16.24 -12.96
C VAL A 62 -2.05 -14.97 -12.63
N PRO A 63 -3.36 -14.87 -12.91
CA PRO A 63 -4.14 -13.66 -12.60
C PRO A 63 -4.03 -13.18 -11.15
N SER A 64 -4.36 -11.91 -10.94
CA SER A 64 -4.46 -11.32 -9.61
C SER A 64 -5.63 -11.93 -8.84
N SER A 65 -5.40 -12.36 -7.60
CA SER A 65 -6.48 -12.77 -6.70
C SER A 65 -7.45 -11.63 -6.40
N PRO A 66 -8.69 -11.94 -5.96
CA PRO A 66 -9.53 -10.98 -5.25
C PRO A 66 -8.81 -10.45 -4.01
N VAL A 67 -9.07 -9.20 -3.62
CA VAL A 67 -8.39 -8.56 -2.47
C VAL A 67 -8.80 -9.12 -1.11
N VAL A 68 -9.80 -10.01 -1.06
CA VAL A 68 -10.18 -10.83 0.10
C VAL A 68 -10.05 -12.30 -0.28
N LEU A 69 -9.29 -13.08 0.50
CA LEU A 69 -9.12 -14.52 0.27
C LEU A 69 -10.07 -15.31 1.18
N ALA A 70 -11.18 -15.81 0.62
CA ALA A 70 -12.16 -16.60 1.38
C ALA A 70 -11.56 -17.81 2.13
N ASN A 71 -10.44 -18.34 1.63
CA ASN A 71 -9.78 -19.54 2.15
C ASN A 71 -8.65 -19.24 3.16
N ASP A 72 -8.37 -17.98 3.51
CA ASP A 72 -7.34 -17.62 4.49
C ASP A 72 -7.90 -16.69 5.59
N PRO A 73 -8.43 -17.23 6.69
CA PRO A 73 -8.99 -16.43 7.79
C PRO A 73 -7.93 -15.72 8.65
N SER A 74 -6.64 -15.87 8.35
CA SER A 74 -5.56 -15.15 9.05
C SER A 74 -5.12 -13.86 8.34
N LEU A 75 -5.71 -13.54 7.19
CA LEU A 75 -5.38 -12.37 6.40
C LEU A 75 -6.62 -11.53 6.09
N LEU A 76 -6.64 -10.28 6.57
CA LEU A 76 -7.79 -9.39 6.40
C LEU A 76 -8.00 -8.96 4.93
N PHE A 77 -6.91 -8.61 4.25
CA PHE A 77 -6.85 -8.32 2.81
C PHE A 77 -5.52 -8.75 2.22
N VAL A 78 -5.49 -9.02 0.91
CA VAL A 78 -4.26 -9.31 0.17
C VAL A 78 -3.29 -8.13 0.26
N ASN A 79 -2.18 -8.31 0.97
CA ASN A 79 -1.14 -7.31 1.22
C ASN A 79 0.08 -7.48 0.28
N ALA A 80 0.25 -8.64 -0.36
CA ALA A 80 1.31 -8.96 -1.32
C ALA A 80 0.88 -10.03 -2.34
N GLY A 81 1.63 -10.20 -3.44
CA GLY A 81 1.32 -11.23 -4.44
C GLY A 81 1.43 -12.66 -3.90
N MET A 82 2.37 -12.91 -2.98
CA MET A 82 2.55 -14.22 -2.33
C MET A 82 1.34 -14.76 -1.59
N ASN A 83 0.35 -13.93 -1.19
CA ASN A 83 -0.77 -14.40 -0.37
C ASN A 83 -1.56 -15.53 -1.04
N GLN A 84 -1.85 -15.43 -2.34
CA GLN A 84 -2.56 -16.51 -3.05
C GLN A 84 -1.71 -17.79 -3.19
N PHE A 85 -0.38 -17.65 -3.17
CA PHE A 85 0.57 -18.74 -3.33
C PHE A 85 1.02 -19.36 -2.00
N ARG A 86 0.42 -18.97 -0.84
CA ARG A 86 0.75 -19.49 0.50
C ARG A 86 0.81 -21.03 0.57
N SER A 87 -0.04 -21.73 -0.19
CA SER A 87 -0.03 -23.20 -0.26
C SER A 87 1.17 -23.80 -1.02
N LEU A 88 1.85 -23.06 -1.89
CA LEU A 88 3.12 -23.45 -2.50
C LEU A 88 4.27 -23.37 -1.49
N PHE A 89 4.44 -22.21 -0.84
CA PHE A 89 5.49 -21.97 0.16
C PHE A 89 5.45 -23.01 1.30
N LEU A 90 4.24 -23.37 1.75
CA LEU A 90 4.03 -24.38 2.80
C LEU A 90 4.03 -25.83 2.29
N ASN A 91 4.30 -26.08 1.00
CA ASN A 91 4.24 -27.39 0.35
C ASN A 91 2.92 -28.15 0.57
N LYS A 92 1.79 -27.41 0.52
CA LYS A 92 0.41 -27.90 0.72
C LYS A 92 -0.39 -28.04 -0.58
N SER A 93 0.20 -27.73 -1.73
CA SER A 93 -0.40 -28.01 -3.04
C SER A 93 -0.35 -29.51 -3.36
N TYR A 94 -1.49 -30.11 -3.59
CA TYR A 94 -1.67 -31.53 -3.97
C TYR A 94 -2.13 -31.66 -5.44
N PRO A 95 -2.00 -32.83 -6.08
CA PRO A 95 -2.54 -33.04 -7.44
C PRO A 95 -4.02 -32.68 -7.54
N GLY A 96 -4.35 -31.70 -8.37
CA GLY A 96 -5.71 -31.12 -8.50
C GLY A 96 -5.88 -29.75 -7.82
N HIS A 97 -4.93 -29.30 -6.99
CA HIS A 97 -4.89 -27.91 -6.51
C HIS A 97 -4.48 -26.97 -7.66
N PRO A 98 -5.12 -25.78 -7.84
CA PRO A 98 -4.92 -24.93 -9.03
C PRO A 98 -3.47 -24.50 -9.33
N PHE A 99 -2.63 -24.42 -8.30
CA PHE A 99 -1.21 -24.04 -8.43
C PHE A 99 -0.24 -25.23 -8.38
N TYR A 100 -0.73 -26.48 -8.38
CA TYR A 100 0.14 -27.65 -8.29
C TYR A 100 1.11 -27.75 -9.48
N GLY A 101 2.40 -27.92 -9.19
CA GLY A 101 3.47 -28.00 -10.20
C GLY A 101 3.98 -26.64 -10.73
N LEU A 102 3.51 -25.50 -10.19
CA LEU A 102 4.05 -24.19 -10.55
C LEU A 102 5.38 -23.93 -9.81
N GLU A 103 6.49 -23.95 -10.56
CA GLU A 103 7.83 -23.59 -10.05
C GLU A 103 8.11 -22.09 -10.16
N ARG A 104 7.60 -21.44 -11.21
CA ARG A 104 7.89 -20.04 -11.53
C ARG A 104 6.61 -19.33 -11.95
N VAL A 105 6.25 -18.24 -11.29
CA VAL A 105 5.05 -17.44 -11.62
C VAL A 105 5.33 -15.94 -11.59
N ALA A 106 4.58 -15.17 -12.38
CA ALA A 106 4.64 -13.72 -12.39
C ALA A 106 3.27 -13.09 -12.62
N ASN A 107 2.96 -11.99 -11.93
CA ASN A 107 1.69 -11.27 -12.10
C ASN A 107 1.76 -9.78 -11.69
N SER A 108 0.62 -9.09 -11.79
CA SER A 108 0.40 -7.78 -11.18
C SER A 108 -0.78 -7.85 -10.23
N GLN A 109 -0.53 -7.85 -8.93
CA GLN A 109 -1.52 -8.08 -7.88
C GLN A 109 -2.11 -6.78 -7.31
N LYS A 110 -3.45 -6.74 -7.21
CA LYS A 110 -4.18 -5.76 -6.40
C LYS A 110 -3.88 -5.99 -4.92
N CYS A 111 -3.36 -4.97 -4.23
CA CYS A 111 -3.06 -5.06 -2.80
C CYS A 111 -3.78 -3.99 -1.97
N VAL A 112 -4.04 -4.32 -0.72
CA VAL A 112 -4.51 -3.42 0.34
C VAL A 112 -3.59 -3.64 1.53
N ARG A 113 -2.72 -2.66 1.81
CA ARG A 113 -1.75 -2.71 2.92
C ARG A 113 -2.24 -1.88 4.09
N LEU A 114 -2.28 -2.50 5.27
CA LEU A 114 -2.63 -1.88 6.55
C LEU A 114 -1.42 -1.97 7.51
N SER A 115 -0.22 -1.66 6.98
CA SER A 115 1.13 -2.01 7.47
C SER A 115 1.53 -3.50 7.32
N GLY A 116 2.82 -3.83 7.43
CA GLY A 116 3.36 -5.21 7.34
C GLY A 116 4.74 -5.36 6.64
N LYS A 117 5.69 -5.94 7.39
CA LYS A 117 7.02 -6.57 7.13
C LYS A 117 7.19 -7.62 8.29
N HIS A 118 8.05 -8.66 8.41
CA HIS A 118 9.52 -8.79 8.42
C HIS A 118 10.14 -10.30 8.30
N ASN A 119 10.90 -10.77 7.24
CA ASN A 119 12.14 -11.66 7.03
C ASN A 119 12.18 -12.61 5.72
N ASP A 120 13.34 -13.05 5.10
CA ASP A 120 13.56 -13.60 3.67
C ASP A 120 14.39 -14.96 3.22
N LEU A 121 15.66 -15.12 2.66
CA LEU A 121 16.33 -16.46 2.14
C LEU A 121 17.90 -16.56 1.80
N LYS A 122 18.35 -17.48 0.86
CA LYS A 122 19.65 -17.90 0.21
C LYS A 122 19.49 -18.76 -1.11
N ASP A 123 20.54 -18.95 -1.92
CA ASP A 123 20.73 -19.82 -3.11
C ASP A 123 19.89 -19.48 -4.37
N VAL A 124 18.56 -19.34 -4.24
CA VAL A 124 17.70 -18.85 -5.34
C VAL A 124 17.89 -17.33 -5.57
N GLY A 125 18.39 -16.63 -4.55
CA GLY A 125 18.58 -15.17 -4.55
C GLY A 125 19.50 -14.68 -5.66
N VAL A 126 20.49 -15.48 -6.06
CA VAL A 126 21.42 -15.16 -7.16
C VAL A 126 20.66 -14.87 -8.46
N GLU A 127 19.62 -15.65 -8.76
CA GLU A 127 18.84 -15.49 -9.98
C GLU A 127 17.85 -14.34 -9.88
N ALA A 128 17.19 -14.18 -8.72
CA ALA A 128 16.24 -13.07 -8.49
C ALA A 128 16.93 -11.70 -8.55
N CYS A 129 18.06 -11.52 -7.85
CA CYS A 129 18.81 -10.27 -7.88
C CYS A 129 19.31 -9.94 -9.30
N LYS A 130 19.81 -10.94 -10.04
CA LYS A 130 20.24 -10.78 -11.45
C LYS A 130 19.07 -10.38 -12.35
N MET A 131 17.91 -11.05 -12.25
CA MET A 131 16.74 -10.70 -13.06
C MET A 131 16.12 -9.35 -12.70
N ALA A 132 16.14 -8.95 -11.42
CA ALA A 132 15.67 -7.64 -11.00
C ALA A 132 16.57 -6.52 -11.55
N TRP A 133 17.89 -6.68 -11.44
CA TRP A 133 18.86 -5.72 -11.97
C TRP A 133 18.81 -5.64 -13.50
N ASP A 134 18.77 -6.77 -14.20
CA ASP A 134 18.62 -6.86 -15.66
C ASP A 134 17.35 -6.16 -16.17
N LEU A 135 16.21 -6.30 -15.46
CA LEU A 135 14.98 -5.57 -15.79
C LEU A 135 15.12 -4.06 -15.59
N LEU A 136 15.64 -3.63 -14.43
CA LEU A 136 15.79 -2.20 -14.11
C LEU A 136 16.76 -1.49 -15.06
N ILE A 137 17.89 -2.12 -15.39
CA ILE A 137 18.94 -1.51 -16.22
C ILE A 137 18.66 -1.71 -17.71
N ASN A 138 18.49 -2.94 -18.19
CA ASN A 138 18.51 -3.24 -19.63
C ASN A 138 17.13 -3.09 -20.30
N VAL A 139 16.03 -3.31 -19.57
CA VAL A 139 14.67 -3.15 -20.12
C VAL A 139 14.10 -1.76 -19.82
N TYR A 140 14.28 -1.25 -18.61
CA TYR A 140 13.77 0.07 -18.20
C TYR A 140 14.75 1.23 -18.39
N GLY A 141 16.04 0.96 -18.67
CA GLY A 141 17.03 2.01 -18.92
C GLY A 141 17.36 2.86 -17.69
N LEU A 142 17.20 2.32 -16.47
CA LEU A 142 17.59 3.03 -15.25
C LEU A 142 19.11 3.13 -15.13
N LYS A 143 19.53 4.17 -14.42
CA LYS A 143 20.92 4.53 -14.16
C LYS A 143 21.44 3.79 -12.93
N THR A 144 22.55 3.09 -13.06
CA THR A 144 23.18 2.36 -11.93
C THR A 144 23.65 3.32 -10.85
N GLU A 145 24.06 4.55 -11.19
CA GLU A 145 24.44 5.58 -10.21
C GLU A 145 23.27 6.11 -9.36
N ASN A 146 22.02 5.96 -9.84
CA ASN A 146 20.82 6.32 -9.10
C ASN A 146 20.25 5.17 -8.25
N LEU A 147 20.79 3.95 -8.39
CA LEU A 147 20.27 2.74 -7.76
C LEU A 147 21.14 2.28 -6.60
N TYR A 148 20.47 1.91 -5.52
CA TYR A 148 21.05 1.49 -4.25
C TYR A 148 20.36 0.22 -3.77
N VAL A 149 21.10 -0.68 -3.14
CA VAL A 149 20.56 -1.94 -2.63
C VAL A 149 20.86 -2.11 -1.16
N THR A 150 20.01 -2.84 -0.48
CA THR A 150 20.12 -3.12 0.94
C THR A 150 20.08 -4.62 1.21
N TYR A 151 20.68 -5.07 2.30
CA TYR A 151 20.71 -6.48 2.70
C TYR A 151 20.50 -6.62 4.20
N PHE A 152 20.12 -7.82 4.62
CA PHE A 152 19.88 -8.09 6.03
C PHE A 152 21.18 -8.08 6.87
N GLY A 153 21.29 -7.12 7.79
CA GLY A 153 22.44 -6.90 8.67
C GLY A 153 22.49 -7.74 9.96
N GLY A 154 21.61 -8.74 10.12
CA GLY A 154 21.54 -9.59 11.31
C GLY A 154 20.61 -9.05 12.41
N ASP A 155 20.07 -9.95 13.24
CA ASP A 155 19.26 -9.61 14.40
C ASP A 155 19.46 -10.59 15.57
N LYS A 156 19.68 -10.03 16.76
CA LYS A 156 20.02 -10.79 17.98
C LYS A 156 18.80 -11.27 18.77
N HIS A 157 17.63 -10.67 18.58
CA HIS A 157 16.40 -11.05 19.27
C HIS A 157 15.72 -12.24 18.58
N LEU A 158 15.88 -12.33 17.26
CA LEU A 158 15.38 -13.41 16.42
C LEU A 158 16.47 -14.46 16.10
N ASN A 159 17.71 -14.23 16.56
CA ASN A 159 18.86 -15.13 16.41
C ASN A 159 19.16 -15.50 14.94
N VAL A 160 19.03 -14.53 14.03
CA VAL A 160 19.32 -14.70 12.59
C VAL A 160 20.58 -13.91 12.25
N PRO A 161 21.63 -14.54 11.67
CA PRO A 161 22.88 -13.85 11.32
C PRO A 161 22.71 -12.91 10.11
N PRO A 162 23.67 -12.00 9.87
CA PRO A 162 23.67 -11.15 8.66
C PRO A 162 23.74 -11.98 7.38
N ASP A 163 23.01 -11.55 6.35
CA ASP A 163 23.02 -12.17 5.03
C ASP A 163 24.13 -11.62 4.14
N GLU A 164 25.35 -11.99 4.51
CA GLU A 164 26.56 -11.72 3.72
C GLU A 164 26.53 -12.42 2.34
N GLU A 165 25.62 -13.37 2.07
CA GLU A 165 25.46 -13.94 0.73
C GLU A 165 24.71 -13.00 -0.19
N CYS A 166 23.58 -12.42 0.24
CA CYS A 166 22.87 -11.39 -0.52
C CYS A 166 23.79 -10.20 -0.88
N LYS A 167 24.61 -9.75 0.08
CA LYS A 167 25.66 -8.74 -0.13
C LYS A 167 26.67 -9.15 -1.20
N ASN A 168 27.19 -10.37 -1.14
CA ASN A 168 28.15 -10.88 -2.12
C ASN A 168 27.53 -11.06 -3.51
N ILE A 169 26.25 -11.47 -3.59
CA ILE A 169 25.49 -11.53 -4.85
C ILE A 169 25.42 -10.15 -5.52
N TRP A 170 25.19 -9.08 -4.77
CA TRP A 170 25.18 -7.72 -5.32
C TRP A 170 26.58 -7.24 -5.77
N LEU A 171 27.65 -7.64 -5.08
CA LEU A 171 29.02 -7.41 -5.50
C LEU A 171 29.35 -8.18 -6.80
N ASP A 172 28.95 -9.45 -6.91
CA ASP A 172 29.11 -10.31 -8.10
C ASP A 172 28.29 -9.83 -9.32
N ILE A 173 27.20 -9.09 -9.08
CA ILE A 173 26.42 -8.38 -10.11
C ILE A 173 27.16 -7.11 -10.60
N GLY A 174 28.18 -6.65 -9.88
CA GLY A 174 28.96 -5.46 -10.20
C GLY A 174 28.46 -4.17 -9.56
N ILE A 175 27.59 -4.25 -8.54
CA ILE A 175 27.17 -3.07 -7.77
C ILE A 175 28.36 -2.58 -6.92
N GLN A 176 28.57 -1.26 -6.90
CA GLN A 176 29.64 -0.66 -6.12
C GLN A 176 29.45 -0.91 -4.61
N PRO A 177 30.50 -1.24 -3.83
CA PRO A 177 30.36 -1.48 -2.39
C PRO A 177 29.73 -0.32 -1.62
N SER A 178 29.93 0.92 -2.08
CA SER A 178 29.31 2.13 -1.52
C SER A 178 27.80 2.26 -1.78
N HIS A 179 27.21 1.39 -2.62
CA HIS A 179 25.79 1.35 -2.92
C HIS A 179 25.05 0.19 -2.24
N ILE A 180 25.72 -0.57 -1.35
CA ILE A 180 25.21 -1.77 -0.67
C ILE A 180 25.20 -1.54 0.84
N PHE A 181 24.01 -1.49 1.47
CA PHE A 181 23.87 -1.12 2.90
C PHE A 181 23.18 -2.20 3.75
N PRO A 182 23.68 -2.51 4.97
CA PRO A 182 23.00 -3.41 5.91
C PRO A 182 21.95 -2.68 6.76
N PHE A 183 20.75 -3.27 6.93
CA PHE A 183 19.79 -2.87 7.98
C PHE A 183 19.30 -4.07 8.80
N GLY A 184 18.87 -3.81 10.04
CA GLY A 184 18.35 -4.83 10.96
C GLY A 184 16.85 -5.12 10.78
N ALA A 185 16.25 -5.73 11.80
CA ALA A 185 14.92 -6.37 11.73
C ALA A 185 13.72 -5.49 11.38
N LYS A 186 13.88 -4.18 11.38
CA LYS A 186 12.81 -3.22 11.07
C LYS A 186 12.68 -2.94 9.56
N ASP A 187 13.68 -3.26 8.76
CA ASP A 187 13.84 -2.67 7.42
C ASP A 187 14.20 -3.71 6.35
N ASN A 188 15.35 -4.38 6.50
CA ASN A 188 15.72 -5.50 5.63
C ASN A 188 15.16 -6.81 6.18
N PHE A 189 13.86 -6.96 6.04
CA PHE A 189 13.05 -8.08 6.52
C PHE A 189 11.63 -7.87 5.89
N TRP A 190 10.92 -8.83 5.23
CA TRP A 190 9.43 -8.78 4.97
C TRP A 190 8.57 -10.03 5.39
N GLU A 191 7.34 -9.89 5.93
CA GLU A 191 6.43 -10.98 6.39
C GLU A 191 5.03 -10.81 5.82
N MET A 192 4.33 -11.94 5.71
CA MET A 192 2.90 -11.97 5.43
C MET A 192 2.01 -11.42 6.56
N ALA A 193 2.26 -11.84 7.81
CA ALA A 193 1.47 -11.56 9.02
C ALA A 193 2.18 -12.14 10.28
N ASP A 194 1.63 -11.91 11.49
CA ASP A 194 2.06 -12.49 12.79
C ASP A 194 2.35 -14.01 12.77
N LYS A 195 1.75 -14.74 11.82
CA LYS A 195 1.96 -16.18 11.59
C LYS A 195 1.98 -16.49 10.10
N GLY A 196 3.11 -16.95 9.57
CA GLY A 196 3.27 -17.26 8.15
C GLY A 196 4.71 -17.23 7.67
N PRO A 197 4.93 -17.29 6.35
CA PRO A 197 6.28 -17.35 5.76
C PRO A 197 7.16 -16.08 5.96
N CYS A 198 8.48 -16.28 6.15
CA CYS A 198 9.54 -15.27 6.41
C CYS A 198 11.01 -15.85 6.18
N GLY A 199 12.14 -15.32 6.72
CA GLY A 199 13.59 -15.72 6.43
C GLY A 199 14.83 -14.78 6.75
N PRO A 200 15.80 -14.44 5.82
CA PRO A 200 16.70 -13.20 5.68
C PRO A 200 16.27 -11.84 4.98
N CYS A 201 16.97 -11.14 4.00
CA CYS A 201 16.39 -10.01 3.14
C CYS A 201 17.25 -9.28 2.05
N SER A 202 16.58 -8.65 1.04
CA SER A 202 17.07 -7.48 0.24
C SER A 202 16.02 -6.47 -0.30
N GLU A 203 16.33 -5.16 -0.34
CA GLU A 203 15.51 -4.13 -1.05
C GLU A 203 16.32 -3.30 -2.06
N ILE A 204 15.67 -2.78 -3.11
CA ILE A 204 16.23 -1.86 -4.11
C ILE A 204 15.58 -0.47 -3.97
N HIS A 205 16.40 0.57 -3.89
CA HIS A 205 15.99 1.97 -3.77
C HIS A 205 16.52 2.83 -4.93
N TYR A 206 15.76 3.86 -5.30
CA TYR A 206 16.12 4.85 -6.31
C TYR A 206 16.28 6.26 -5.70
N ASP A 207 17.40 6.92 -5.98
CA ASP A 207 17.67 8.32 -5.61
C ASP A 207 17.31 9.28 -6.76
N PHE A 208 16.29 10.11 -6.55
CA PHE A 208 15.80 11.10 -7.52
C PHE A 208 16.74 12.30 -7.72
N LEU A 209 17.67 12.54 -6.81
CA LEU A 209 18.57 13.70 -6.80
C LEU A 209 20.01 13.38 -7.23
N ASN A 210 20.39 12.10 -7.24
CA ASN A 210 21.79 11.66 -7.38
C ASN A 210 22.68 12.32 -6.30
N SER A 211 22.23 12.18 -5.05
CA SER A 211 22.80 12.76 -3.83
C SER A 211 24.16 12.16 -3.46
N GLY A 212 24.44 10.93 -3.91
CA GLY A 212 25.62 10.17 -3.53
C GLY A 212 25.44 9.35 -2.24
N PRO A 213 26.29 8.32 -2.03
CA PRO A 213 26.05 7.24 -1.08
C PRO A 213 25.94 7.70 0.38
N GLU A 214 26.76 8.66 0.81
CA GLU A 214 26.76 9.18 2.19
C GLU A 214 25.42 9.83 2.58
N ILE A 215 24.76 10.50 1.63
CA ILE A 215 23.45 11.14 1.84
C ILE A 215 22.33 10.09 1.70
N VAL A 216 22.48 9.15 0.77
CA VAL A 216 21.49 8.08 0.55
C VAL A 216 21.39 7.13 1.74
N ALA A 217 22.52 6.77 2.36
CA ALA A 217 22.57 5.94 3.57
C ALA A 217 21.72 6.52 4.73
N GLN A 218 21.59 7.85 4.80
CA GLN A 218 20.80 8.56 5.81
C GLN A 218 19.32 8.72 5.44
N LYS A 219 18.94 8.39 4.20
CA LYS A 219 17.59 8.60 3.64
C LYS A 219 16.84 7.29 3.33
N ILE A 220 17.55 6.21 3.05
CA ILE A 220 16.98 4.86 2.94
C ILE A 220 16.19 4.55 4.20
N ASN A 221 14.93 4.12 4.00
CA ASN A 221 13.98 3.74 5.06
C ASN A 221 13.75 4.78 6.19
N ALA A 222 14.16 6.04 5.97
CA ALA A 222 13.93 7.20 6.83
C ALA A 222 12.69 8.03 6.41
N GLY A 223 11.81 7.51 5.54
CA GLY A 223 10.62 8.22 5.05
C GLY A 223 10.91 9.37 4.07
N SER A 224 12.10 9.42 3.49
CA SER A 224 12.47 10.46 2.52
C SER A 224 11.66 10.35 1.22
N HIS A 225 11.39 11.50 0.59
CA HIS A 225 10.84 11.59 -0.77
C HIS A 225 11.95 11.79 -1.83
N ASP A 226 13.22 11.84 -1.42
CA ASP A 226 14.37 11.90 -2.34
C ASP A 226 14.89 10.51 -2.71
N VAL A 227 14.73 9.53 -1.81
CA VAL A 227 15.18 8.14 -1.97
C VAL A 227 14.00 7.21 -1.70
N MET A 228 13.64 6.37 -2.67
CA MET A 228 12.41 5.57 -2.64
C MET A 228 12.70 4.08 -2.83
N GLU A 229 12.23 3.23 -1.89
CA GLU A 229 12.09 1.77 -2.06
C GLU A 229 11.24 1.48 -3.31
N ILE A 230 11.79 0.89 -4.37
CA ILE A 230 11.04 0.57 -5.60
C ILE A 230 10.63 -0.90 -5.66
N TRP A 231 11.49 -1.80 -5.19
CA TRP A 231 11.33 -3.26 -5.26
C TRP A 231 11.90 -3.89 -4.00
N ASN A 232 11.12 -4.71 -3.29
CA ASN A 232 11.63 -5.59 -2.24
C ASN A 232 11.72 -7.02 -2.82
N LEU A 233 12.86 -7.68 -2.64
CA LEU A 233 13.10 -9.05 -3.08
C LEU A 233 12.95 -9.98 -1.87
N VAL A 234 11.69 -10.29 -1.55
CA VAL A 234 11.26 -11.18 -0.47
C VAL A 234 11.60 -12.63 -0.78
N PHE A 235 12.85 -13.01 -0.63
CA PHE A 235 13.17 -14.43 -0.58
C PHE A 235 12.38 -15.13 0.62
N VAL A 236 12.20 -16.47 0.75
CA VAL A 236 11.35 -17.11 1.83
C VAL A 236 11.88 -18.44 2.47
N GLN A 237 12.44 -18.41 3.69
CA GLN A 237 13.18 -19.48 4.40
C GLN A 237 12.48 -20.12 5.62
N TYR A 238 11.62 -19.38 6.31
CA TYR A 238 11.00 -19.71 7.60
C TYR A 238 9.46 -19.62 7.53
N ASN A 239 8.79 -20.17 8.54
CA ASN A 239 7.40 -19.89 8.88
C ASN A 239 7.32 -19.59 10.39
N ARG A 240 6.85 -18.40 10.76
CA ARG A 240 6.60 -18.02 12.16
C ARG A 240 5.32 -18.69 12.66
N GLU A 241 5.38 -19.30 13.85
CA GLU A 241 4.20 -19.87 14.51
C GLU A 241 3.71 -19.04 15.71
N THR A 242 4.61 -18.56 16.56
CA THR A 242 4.30 -17.69 17.71
C THR A 242 5.53 -16.91 18.15
N GLY A 243 5.37 -15.62 18.47
CA GLY A 243 6.44 -14.81 19.06
C GLY A 243 7.70 -14.80 18.19
N THR A 244 8.85 -15.07 18.78
CA THR A 244 10.14 -15.14 18.08
C THR A 244 10.44 -16.50 17.42
N GLU A 245 9.56 -17.50 17.52
CA GLU A 245 9.82 -18.85 16.99
C GLU A 245 9.69 -18.92 15.47
N LEU A 246 10.82 -19.19 14.81
CA LEU A 246 10.96 -19.35 13.37
C LEU A 246 11.29 -20.81 13.03
N LYS A 247 10.43 -21.49 12.25
CA LYS A 247 10.71 -22.86 11.76
C LYS A 247 11.06 -22.83 10.28
N SER A 248 12.16 -23.46 9.88
CA SER A 248 12.56 -23.58 8.47
C SER A 248 11.51 -24.29 7.63
N ILE A 249 11.17 -23.73 6.46
CA ILE A 249 10.27 -24.39 5.51
C ILE A 249 11.03 -25.39 4.62
N PRO A 250 10.37 -26.45 4.09
CA PRO A 250 11.09 -27.56 3.44
C PRO A 250 11.72 -27.24 2.08
N ASN A 251 11.16 -26.25 1.37
CA ASN A 251 11.65 -25.77 0.08
C ASN A 251 12.03 -24.30 0.19
N LEU A 252 13.14 -23.92 -0.44
CA LEU A 252 13.57 -22.54 -0.54
C LEU A 252 12.85 -21.86 -1.72
N ASN A 253 12.18 -20.73 -1.47
CA ASN A 253 11.37 -20.01 -2.45
C ASN A 253 11.68 -18.52 -2.46
N ILE A 254 11.24 -17.79 -3.48
CA ILE A 254 11.26 -16.32 -3.53
C ILE A 254 9.87 -15.79 -3.84
N ASP A 255 9.52 -14.68 -3.22
CA ASP A 255 8.53 -13.67 -3.61
C ASP A 255 9.29 -12.36 -3.95
N THR A 256 8.71 -11.48 -4.75
CA THR A 256 9.27 -10.14 -4.92
C THR A 256 8.12 -9.17 -5.14
N GLY A 257 8.19 -7.98 -4.57
CA GLY A 257 7.15 -6.96 -4.68
C GLY A 257 7.72 -5.65 -5.22
N MET A 258 7.41 -5.33 -6.48
CA MET A 258 7.71 -4.03 -7.07
C MET A 258 6.44 -3.18 -7.14
N GLY A 259 6.47 -1.97 -6.58
CA GLY A 259 5.30 -1.07 -6.61
C GLY A 259 5.16 -0.40 -7.98
N LEU A 260 4.13 -0.74 -8.76
CA LEU A 260 3.90 -0.16 -10.10
C LEU A 260 3.80 1.36 -10.02
N GLU A 261 3.05 1.90 -9.06
CA GLU A 261 2.93 3.33 -8.84
C GLU A 261 4.30 4.02 -8.63
N ARG A 262 5.22 3.37 -7.91
CA ARG A 262 6.55 3.90 -7.60
C ARG A 262 7.50 3.83 -8.81
N LEU A 263 7.56 2.68 -9.49
CA LEU A 263 8.38 2.54 -10.70
C LEU A 263 7.88 3.47 -11.81
N THR A 264 6.56 3.62 -11.97
CA THR A 264 5.97 4.54 -12.94
C THR A 264 6.42 5.98 -12.67
N ALA A 265 6.42 6.44 -11.41
CA ALA A 265 6.93 7.75 -11.04
C ALA A 265 8.42 7.94 -11.39
N VAL A 266 9.25 6.94 -11.09
CA VAL A 266 10.69 6.94 -11.46
C VAL A 266 10.89 7.05 -12.98
N LEU A 267 10.15 6.28 -13.79
CA LEU A 267 10.32 6.24 -15.25
C LEU A 267 9.78 7.50 -15.95
N GLN A 268 8.67 8.05 -15.46
CA GLN A 268 8.11 9.32 -15.92
C GLN A 268 8.91 10.54 -15.40
N GLY A 269 9.80 10.33 -14.41
CA GLY A 269 10.60 11.38 -13.80
C GLY A 269 9.81 12.32 -12.88
N THR A 270 8.71 11.84 -12.32
CA THR A 270 7.89 12.56 -11.34
C THR A 270 8.37 12.27 -9.91
N ARG A 271 7.98 13.09 -8.93
CA ARG A 271 8.45 12.97 -7.54
C ARG A 271 7.46 12.32 -6.59
N SER A 272 6.28 11.95 -7.10
CA SER A 272 5.18 11.41 -6.33
C SER A 272 4.35 10.46 -7.20
N ASN A 273 3.90 9.35 -6.61
CA ASN A 273 3.01 8.39 -7.26
C ASN A 273 1.76 9.07 -7.85
N TYR A 274 1.24 10.10 -7.15
CA TYR A 274 0.04 10.85 -7.51
C TYR A 274 0.23 11.75 -8.73
N ASP A 275 1.47 11.96 -9.18
CA ASP A 275 1.82 12.82 -10.31
C ASP A 275 1.85 12.02 -11.64
N THR A 276 1.52 10.72 -11.60
CA THR A 276 1.58 9.77 -12.74
C THR A 276 0.23 9.59 -13.44
N ASP A 277 0.25 8.99 -14.63
CA ASP A 277 -0.93 8.61 -15.41
C ASP A 277 -1.92 7.70 -14.66
N LEU A 278 -1.49 7.02 -13.58
CA LEU A 278 -2.37 6.27 -12.67
C LEU A 278 -3.28 7.16 -11.81
N PHE A 279 -3.04 8.47 -11.75
CA PHE A 279 -3.74 9.39 -10.85
C PHE A 279 -4.19 10.69 -11.54
N THR A 280 -3.45 11.22 -12.53
CA THR A 280 -3.85 12.46 -13.23
C THR A 280 -5.28 12.44 -13.77
N PRO A 281 -5.76 11.39 -14.47
CA PRO A 281 -7.14 11.36 -14.99
C PRO A 281 -8.21 11.32 -13.89
N LEU A 282 -7.85 10.85 -12.69
CA LEU A 282 -8.73 10.79 -11.53
C LEU A 282 -8.77 12.14 -10.79
N PHE A 283 -7.65 12.87 -10.77
CA PHE A 283 -7.60 14.26 -10.29
C PHE A 283 -8.33 15.21 -11.25
N GLU A 284 -8.17 15.09 -12.57
CA GLU A 284 -8.96 15.84 -13.56
C GLU A 284 -10.47 15.63 -13.36
N ALA A 285 -10.89 14.37 -13.12
CA ALA A 285 -12.29 14.06 -12.81
C ALA A 285 -12.78 14.73 -11.51
N ILE A 286 -11.95 14.74 -10.45
CA ILE A 286 -12.26 15.42 -9.17
C ILE A 286 -12.36 16.94 -9.36
N GLU A 287 -11.43 17.56 -10.09
CA GLU A 287 -11.42 18.99 -10.40
C GLU A 287 -12.72 19.41 -11.10
N LEU A 288 -13.03 18.74 -12.22
CA LEU A 288 -14.21 19.02 -13.04
C LEU A 288 -15.53 18.74 -12.29
N LYS A 289 -15.57 17.67 -11.49
CA LYS A 289 -16.77 17.26 -10.74
C LYS A 289 -17.12 18.24 -9.62
N PHE A 290 -16.13 18.74 -8.87
CA PHE A 290 -16.35 19.56 -7.68
C PHE A 290 -16.05 21.04 -7.88
N ARG A 291 -15.54 21.44 -9.05
CA ARG A 291 -15.22 22.83 -9.43
C ARG A 291 -14.25 23.52 -8.46
N VAL A 292 -13.26 22.75 -8.01
CA VAL A 292 -12.18 23.20 -7.13
C VAL A 292 -10.95 23.57 -7.96
N ARG A 293 -9.90 24.13 -7.34
CA ARG A 293 -8.62 24.37 -8.03
C ARG A 293 -7.96 23.02 -8.43
N PRO A 294 -7.08 23.01 -9.44
CA PRO A 294 -6.23 21.85 -9.73
C PRO A 294 -5.42 21.37 -8.53
N TYR A 295 -5.03 20.09 -8.57
CA TYR A 295 -4.04 19.51 -7.66
C TYR A 295 -2.67 20.17 -7.84
N LEU A 296 -1.95 20.44 -6.74
CA LEU A 296 -0.68 21.18 -6.76
C LEU A 296 0.49 20.44 -6.08
N GLY A 297 0.33 19.14 -5.76
CA GLY A 297 1.37 18.30 -5.14
C GLY A 297 1.72 18.64 -3.68
N LYS A 298 0.97 19.54 -3.03
CA LYS A 298 1.33 20.10 -1.72
C LYS A 298 1.08 19.13 -0.57
N THR A 299 1.84 19.29 0.52
CA THR A 299 1.75 18.46 1.74
C THR A 299 1.94 19.31 3.00
N GLY A 300 1.39 18.84 4.13
CA GLY A 300 1.52 19.51 5.43
C GLY A 300 1.12 20.98 5.39
N TYR A 301 1.92 21.86 5.98
CA TYR A 301 1.69 23.30 6.02
C TYR A 301 1.58 24.00 4.65
N ALA A 302 2.05 23.39 3.56
CA ALA A 302 1.86 23.94 2.21
C ALA A 302 0.44 23.70 1.67
N ASP A 303 -0.22 22.63 2.11
CA ASP A 303 -1.60 22.27 1.76
C ASP A 303 -2.59 22.94 2.74
N SER A 304 -2.50 24.27 2.85
CA SER A 304 -3.21 25.06 3.87
C SER A 304 -4.74 25.11 3.71
N ASP A 305 -5.26 24.74 2.53
CA ASP A 305 -6.68 24.50 2.28
C ASP A 305 -7.08 23.02 2.44
N GLY A 306 -6.12 22.13 2.69
CA GLY A 306 -6.32 20.69 2.84
C GLY A 306 -6.76 19.97 1.56
N LEU A 307 -6.76 20.67 0.42
CA LEU A 307 -7.38 20.18 -0.81
C LEU A 307 -6.53 19.13 -1.51
N ASP A 308 -5.20 19.25 -1.51
CA ASP A 308 -4.32 18.24 -2.14
C ASP A 308 -4.37 16.93 -1.34
N THR A 309 -4.57 17.03 -0.02
CA THR A 309 -4.84 15.88 0.84
C THR A 309 -6.22 15.28 0.58
N ALA A 310 -7.25 16.10 0.34
CA ALA A 310 -8.57 15.61 -0.06
C ALA A 310 -8.55 14.92 -1.45
N TYR A 311 -7.80 15.46 -2.42
CA TYR A 311 -7.53 14.81 -3.72
C TYR A 311 -6.91 13.41 -3.52
N ARG A 312 -5.81 13.30 -2.74
CA ARG A 312 -5.15 12.02 -2.47
C ARG A 312 -6.06 11.02 -1.77
N ILE A 313 -6.80 11.45 -0.73
CA ILE A 313 -7.75 10.59 -0.02
C ILE A 313 -8.84 10.10 -0.98
N LEU A 314 -9.43 10.99 -1.79
CA LEU A 314 -10.42 10.59 -2.80
C LEU A 314 -9.87 9.59 -3.80
N ALA A 315 -8.66 9.80 -4.33
CA ALA A 315 -8.07 8.90 -5.32
C ALA A 315 -7.74 7.51 -4.75
N ASP A 316 -7.06 7.43 -3.61
CA ASP A 316 -6.74 6.15 -2.97
C ASP A 316 -8.02 5.41 -2.57
N HIS A 317 -8.95 6.10 -1.90
CA HIS A 317 -10.11 5.45 -1.31
C HIS A 317 -11.21 5.15 -2.34
N SER A 318 -11.27 5.88 -3.46
CA SER A 318 -12.09 5.47 -4.61
C SER A 318 -11.49 4.27 -5.35
N ARG A 319 -10.18 3.99 -5.27
CA ARG A 319 -9.68 2.68 -5.71
C ARG A 319 -10.07 1.56 -4.70
N MET A 320 -10.18 1.89 -3.41
CA MET A 320 -10.52 0.95 -2.31
C MET A 320 -12.03 0.83 -1.99
N HIS A 321 -12.86 0.50 -2.98
CA HIS A 321 -14.34 0.39 -2.82
C HIS A 321 -14.87 -0.71 -1.87
N VAL A 322 -14.02 -1.45 -1.15
CA VAL A 322 -14.40 -2.70 -0.46
C VAL A 322 -14.94 -2.50 0.97
N LEU A 323 -14.63 -1.36 1.63
CA LEU A 323 -14.91 -1.21 3.06
C LEU A 323 -15.70 0.06 3.43
N ARG A 324 -16.77 -0.14 4.21
CA ARG A 324 -17.58 0.91 4.87
C ARG A 324 -16.74 2.02 5.50
N LYS A 325 -15.72 1.68 6.32
CA LYS A 325 -14.84 2.66 6.99
C LYS A 325 -14.05 3.52 5.99
N ILE A 326 -13.56 2.92 4.91
CA ILE A 326 -12.79 3.59 3.87
C ILE A 326 -13.69 4.50 3.02
N ILE A 327 -14.85 3.99 2.59
CA ILE A 327 -15.88 4.77 1.88
C ILE A 327 -16.30 5.98 2.73
N ARG A 328 -16.54 5.78 4.03
CA ARG A 328 -16.91 6.85 4.96
C ARG A 328 -15.82 7.91 5.09
N ARG A 329 -14.58 7.51 5.37
CA ARG A 329 -13.42 8.41 5.46
C ARG A 329 -13.24 9.27 4.20
N ALA A 330 -13.46 8.68 3.02
CA ALA A 330 -13.32 9.36 1.73
C ALA A 330 -14.45 10.36 1.44
N ALA A 331 -15.70 9.90 1.58
CA ALA A 331 -16.88 10.74 1.43
C ALA A 331 -16.88 11.91 2.44
N TYR A 332 -16.38 11.65 3.65
CA TYR A 332 -16.23 12.67 4.68
C TYR A 332 -15.15 13.71 4.33
N ALA A 333 -13.95 13.28 3.93
CA ALA A 333 -12.87 14.20 3.53
C ALA A 333 -13.30 15.11 2.36
N ALA A 334 -14.03 14.54 1.38
CA ALA A 334 -14.62 15.29 0.28
C ALA A 334 -15.69 16.28 0.75
N ASN A 335 -16.62 15.85 1.61
CA ASN A 335 -17.65 16.75 2.16
C ASN A 335 -17.02 17.91 2.95
N ARG A 336 -15.97 17.64 3.75
CA ARG A 336 -15.32 18.64 4.60
C ARG A 336 -14.62 19.74 3.80
N VAL A 337 -13.83 19.37 2.78
CA VAL A 337 -12.99 20.33 2.04
C VAL A 337 -13.68 20.84 0.78
N MET A 338 -14.30 19.95 0.01
CA MET A 338 -14.91 20.26 -1.30
C MET A 338 -16.43 20.49 -1.22
N LYS A 339 -17.02 20.46 -0.01
CA LYS A 339 -18.46 20.71 0.26
C LYS A 339 -19.42 19.84 -0.56
N THR A 340 -19.02 18.60 -0.82
CA THR A 340 -19.75 17.66 -1.68
C THR A 340 -21.05 17.13 -1.05
N HIS A 341 -21.93 16.61 -1.90
CA HIS A 341 -23.13 15.85 -1.51
C HIS A 341 -22.96 14.36 -1.85
N PRO A 342 -23.75 13.43 -1.26
CA PRO A 342 -23.76 12.02 -1.65
C PRO A 342 -23.93 11.84 -3.17
N GLY A 343 -23.19 10.89 -3.76
CA GLY A 343 -22.97 10.85 -5.21
C GLY A 343 -21.65 11.50 -5.65
N ALA A 344 -20.75 11.78 -4.70
CA ALA A 344 -19.44 12.34 -4.96
C ALA A 344 -18.44 11.22 -5.25
N LEU A 345 -18.22 10.33 -4.27
CA LEU A 345 -17.28 9.22 -4.37
C LEU A 345 -17.74 8.20 -5.43
N SER A 346 -19.05 7.93 -5.51
CA SER A 346 -19.60 7.00 -6.51
C SER A 346 -19.38 7.47 -7.96
N SER A 347 -19.30 8.78 -8.20
CA SER A 347 -19.05 9.32 -9.54
C SER A 347 -17.61 9.17 -10.03
N LEU A 348 -16.69 8.76 -9.15
CA LEU A 348 -15.31 8.43 -9.50
C LEU A 348 -15.14 6.96 -9.95
N VAL A 349 -16.08 6.07 -9.63
CA VAL A 349 -16.02 4.62 -9.95
C VAL A 349 -15.72 4.35 -11.44
N PRO A 350 -16.34 5.03 -12.43
CA PRO A 350 -16.03 4.78 -13.84
C PRO A 350 -14.61 5.19 -14.24
N HIS A 351 -14.06 6.23 -13.59
CA HIS A 351 -12.70 6.70 -13.83
C HIS A 351 -11.68 5.72 -13.23
N VAL A 352 -11.94 5.21 -12.03
CA VAL A 352 -11.17 4.13 -11.39
C VAL A 352 -11.17 2.86 -12.26
N ALA A 353 -12.35 2.43 -12.73
CA ALA A 353 -12.47 1.26 -13.61
C ALA A 353 -11.73 1.42 -14.94
N LYS A 354 -11.67 2.63 -15.50
CA LYS A 354 -10.91 2.94 -16.72
C LYS A 354 -9.40 2.91 -16.49
N THR A 355 -8.90 3.45 -15.37
CA THR A 355 -7.47 3.44 -15.02
C THR A 355 -6.97 2.06 -14.57
N LEU A 356 -7.89 1.20 -14.11
CA LEU A 356 -7.62 -0.18 -13.69
C LEU A 356 -8.14 -1.22 -14.69
N ASP A 357 -8.11 -0.90 -16.00
CA ASP A 357 -8.63 -1.73 -17.10
C ASP A 357 -8.09 -3.18 -17.13
N PHE A 358 -6.85 -3.36 -16.68
CA PHE A 358 -6.16 -4.65 -16.50
C PHE A 358 -6.86 -5.61 -15.51
N TYR A 359 -7.77 -5.11 -14.66
CA TYR A 359 -8.58 -5.88 -13.72
C TYR A 359 -10.04 -5.91 -14.20
N PRO A 360 -10.41 -6.75 -15.19
CA PRO A 360 -11.68 -6.67 -15.89
C PRO A 360 -12.91 -6.94 -15.00
N GLU A 361 -12.74 -7.55 -13.83
CA GLU A 361 -13.76 -7.65 -12.80
C GLU A 361 -14.24 -6.28 -12.28
N ILE A 362 -13.36 -5.28 -12.19
CA ILE A 362 -13.75 -3.92 -11.76
C ILE A 362 -14.68 -3.31 -12.81
N GLY A 363 -14.38 -3.48 -14.10
CA GLY A 363 -15.22 -3.04 -15.21
C GLY A 363 -16.58 -3.74 -15.30
N LYS A 364 -16.69 -4.99 -14.84
CA LYS A 364 -17.95 -5.77 -14.84
C LYS A 364 -18.93 -5.35 -13.76
N HIS A 365 -18.45 -4.84 -12.63
CA HIS A 365 -19.26 -4.53 -11.44
C HIS A 365 -19.43 -3.02 -11.19
N VAL A 366 -19.16 -2.16 -12.18
CA VAL A 366 -19.21 -0.69 -12.04
C VAL A 366 -20.54 -0.21 -11.46
N ASP A 367 -21.69 -0.64 -11.99
CA ASP A 367 -23.00 -0.17 -11.52
C ASP A 367 -23.35 -0.65 -10.10
N GLU A 368 -22.92 -1.86 -9.74
CA GLU A 368 -23.08 -2.43 -8.39
C GLU A 368 -22.22 -1.68 -7.36
N ILE A 369 -20.96 -1.39 -7.71
CA ILE A 369 -20.06 -0.57 -6.90
C ILE A 369 -20.60 0.86 -6.75
N ILE A 370 -21.10 1.46 -7.84
CA ILE A 370 -21.78 2.77 -7.81
C ILE A 370 -22.97 2.73 -6.87
N TYR A 371 -23.80 1.70 -6.90
CA TYR A 371 -24.94 1.55 -5.99
C TYR A 371 -24.48 1.48 -4.51
N ILE A 372 -23.54 0.59 -4.19
CA ILE A 372 -23.05 0.37 -2.82
C ILE A 372 -22.41 1.66 -2.25
N VAL A 373 -21.55 2.32 -3.03
CA VAL A 373 -20.90 3.57 -2.61
C VAL A 373 -21.93 4.69 -2.43
N ASN A 374 -22.91 4.83 -3.34
CA ASN A 374 -23.98 5.82 -3.19
C ASN A 374 -24.82 5.61 -1.94
N ASP A 375 -25.12 4.36 -1.56
CA ASP A 375 -25.93 4.08 -0.39
C ASP A 375 -25.17 4.39 0.90
N GLU A 376 -23.90 3.98 0.99
CA GLU A 376 -23.04 4.29 2.14
C GLU A 376 -22.75 5.80 2.27
N GLU A 377 -22.59 6.54 1.17
CA GLU A 377 -22.53 8.01 1.17
C GLU A 377 -23.80 8.64 1.76
N LYS A 378 -25.00 8.12 1.42
CA LYS A 378 -26.27 8.59 1.99
C LYS A 378 -26.39 8.23 3.47
N MET A 379 -26.03 7.00 3.87
CA MET A 379 -26.05 6.57 5.26
C MET A 379 -25.15 7.45 6.13
N LEU A 380 -23.92 7.73 5.67
CA LEU A 380 -23.00 8.65 6.35
C LEU A 380 -23.59 10.06 6.47
N HIS A 381 -24.12 10.62 5.39
CA HIS A 381 -24.67 11.98 5.42
C HIS A 381 -25.86 12.09 6.39
N GLN A 382 -26.70 11.06 6.47
CA GLN A 382 -27.76 10.97 7.49
C GLN A 382 -27.19 10.84 8.91
N ALA A 383 -26.16 10.01 9.11
CA ALA A 383 -25.50 9.82 10.40
C ALA A 383 -24.90 11.13 10.93
N ILE A 384 -24.14 11.86 10.09
CA ILE A 384 -23.57 13.16 10.42
C ILE A 384 -24.66 14.17 10.79
N ASN A 385 -25.75 14.25 10.01
CA ASN A 385 -26.84 15.19 10.28
C ASN A 385 -27.63 14.83 11.55
N LYS A 386 -27.72 13.53 11.92
CA LYS A 386 -28.26 13.09 13.22
C LYS A 386 -27.29 13.43 14.36
N GLY A 387 -25.99 13.17 14.18
CA GLY A 387 -24.92 13.49 15.14
C GLY A 387 -24.82 14.97 15.46
N ARG A 388 -24.83 15.87 14.46
CA ARG A 388 -24.88 17.33 14.66
C ARG A 388 -26.11 17.77 15.48
N LYS A 389 -27.28 17.13 15.28
CA LYS A 389 -28.49 17.39 16.08
C LYS A 389 -28.35 16.89 17.53
N ALA A 390 -27.80 15.69 17.72
CA ALA A 390 -27.54 15.12 19.04
C ALA A 390 -26.52 15.97 19.82
N ARG A 391 -25.39 16.33 19.19
CA ARG A 391 -24.39 17.29 19.68
C ARG A 391 -25.04 18.58 20.16
N ASN A 392 -25.88 19.22 19.34
CA ASN A 392 -26.50 20.49 19.72
C ASN A 392 -27.35 20.37 20.99
N LYS A 393 -28.04 19.25 21.21
CA LYS A 393 -28.75 18.98 22.46
C LYS A 393 -27.77 18.70 23.62
N MET A 394 -26.76 17.87 23.39
CA MET A 394 -25.71 17.57 24.39
C MET A 394 -24.98 18.84 24.88
N ILE A 395 -24.93 19.90 24.07
CA ILE A 395 -24.39 21.22 24.43
C ILE A 395 -25.45 22.11 25.11
N SER A 396 -26.72 22.12 24.68
CA SER A 396 -27.77 22.91 25.38
C SER A 396 -27.92 22.46 26.83
N ASP A 397 -27.67 21.18 27.08
CA ASP A 397 -27.82 20.53 28.38
C ASP A 397 -26.54 20.64 29.23
N ASN A 398 -25.46 21.29 28.75
CA ASN A 398 -24.14 21.34 29.42
C ASN A 398 -23.39 22.70 29.24
N PRO A 399 -23.33 23.57 30.27
CA PRO A 399 -22.80 24.93 30.14
C PRO A 399 -21.29 25.02 29.84
N ASN A 400 -20.52 23.95 30.08
CA ASN A 400 -19.05 23.99 30.00
C ASN A 400 -18.49 23.78 28.57
N LYS A 401 -19.33 23.59 27.54
CA LYS A 401 -18.89 23.35 26.15
C LYS A 401 -17.91 22.16 25.99
N VAL A 402 -18.19 21.05 26.67
CA VAL A 402 -17.44 19.79 26.53
C VAL A 402 -18.43 18.65 26.27
N LEU A 403 -18.18 17.84 25.23
CA LEU A 403 -18.79 16.53 25.09
C LEU A 403 -18.06 15.55 26.01
N ASN A 404 -18.75 15.02 27.02
CA ASN A 404 -18.14 14.06 27.94
C ASN A 404 -17.90 12.69 27.27
N GLY A 405 -17.06 11.85 27.88
CA GLY A 405 -16.69 10.56 27.28
C GLY A 405 -17.87 9.61 26.97
N GLN A 406 -18.99 9.72 27.69
CA GLN A 406 -20.21 8.96 27.38
C GLN A 406 -20.92 9.54 26.14
N GLN A 407 -21.05 10.87 26.04
CA GLN A 407 -21.63 11.53 24.87
C GLN A 407 -20.84 11.26 23.59
N ALA A 408 -19.50 11.25 23.68
CA ALA A 408 -18.63 10.84 22.58
C ALA A 408 -18.83 9.35 22.21
N MET A 409 -18.90 8.46 23.21
CA MET A 409 -19.17 7.04 23.00
C MET A 409 -20.58 6.78 22.42
N ASP A 410 -21.58 7.60 22.76
CA ASP A 410 -22.92 7.55 22.18
C ASP A 410 -22.92 7.98 20.71
N LEU A 411 -22.21 9.06 20.36
CA LEU A 411 -22.00 9.47 18.96
C LEU A 411 -21.31 8.38 18.15
N HIS A 412 -20.35 7.67 18.75
CA HIS A 412 -19.66 6.53 18.13
C HIS A 412 -20.62 5.35 17.89
N TYR A 413 -21.24 4.80 18.95
CA TYR A 413 -22.00 3.54 18.84
C TYR A 413 -23.46 3.67 18.40
N ILE A 414 -24.16 4.77 18.73
CA ILE A 414 -25.58 4.95 18.39
C ILE A 414 -25.73 5.56 17.00
N TYR A 415 -24.84 6.48 16.63
CA TYR A 415 -24.90 7.19 15.34
C TYR A 415 -23.89 6.64 14.32
N GLY A 416 -22.96 5.77 14.72
CA GLY A 416 -22.01 5.11 13.82
C GLY A 416 -20.94 6.05 13.26
N LEU A 417 -20.57 7.09 14.01
CA LEU A 417 -19.58 8.08 13.61
C LEU A 417 -18.17 7.65 14.05
N GLU A 418 -17.18 7.83 13.18
CA GLU A 418 -15.78 7.60 13.52
C GLU A 418 -15.24 8.74 14.39
N ASP A 419 -14.26 8.47 15.24
CA ASP A 419 -13.82 9.41 16.30
C ASP A 419 -13.29 10.74 15.73
N ASN A 420 -12.64 10.72 14.57
CA ASN A 420 -12.25 11.91 13.82
C ASN A 420 -13.44 12.73 13.28
N ILE A 421 -14.54 12.06 12.87
CA ILE A 421 -15.77 12.73 12.43
C ILE A 421 -16.47 13.36 13.64
N ILE A 422 -16.41 12.73 14.82
CA ILE A 422 -16.93 13.27 16.09
C ILE A 422 -16.11 14.51 16.51
N GLN A 423 -14.78 14.46 16.39
CA GLN A 423 -13.90 15.59 16.70
C GLN A 423 -14.20 16.81 15.81
N ASP A 424 -14.17 16.64 14.48
CA ASP A 424 -14.49 17.73 13.55
C ASP A 424 -15.91 18.30 13.79
N ILE A 425 -16.89 17.43 14.10
CA ILE A 425 -18.26 17.84 14.46
C ILE A 425 -18.28 18.60 15.81
N ALA A 426 -17.35 18.39 16.73
CA ALA A 426 -17.25 19.20 17.94
C ALA A 426 -16.58 20.56 17.65
N ASP A 427 -15.54 20.56 16.80
CA ASP A 427 -14.80 21.77 16.39
C ASP A 427 -15.67 22.76 15.59
N GLU A 428 -16.64 22.27 14.79
CA GLU A 428 -17.68 23.08 14.12
C GLU A 428 -18.35 24.13 15.02
N VAL A 429 -18.42 23.87 16.33
CA VAL A 429 -19.09 24.72 17.34
C VAL A 429 -18.16 25.12 18.49
N ASN A 430 -16.84 24.91 18.33
CA ASN A 430 -15.81 25.18 19.35
C ASN A 430 -16.12 24.50 20.70
N VAL A 431 -16.28 23.18 20.66
CA VAL A 431 -16.57 22.31 21.81
C VAL A 431 -15.50 21.23 21.91
N ASN A 432 -14.94 21.04 23.10
CA ASN A 432 -13.92 20.01 23.33
C ASN A 432 -14.56 18.63 23.51
N VAL A 433 -13.80 17.56 23.26
CA VAL A 433 -14.23 16.17 23.48
C VAL A 433 -13.35 15.51 24.54
N ASP A 434 -13.98 14.88 25.52
CA ASP A 434 -13.34 14.14 26.61
C ASP A 434 -12.91 12.73 26.15
N TRP A 435 -11.87 12.70 25.31
CA TRP A 435 -11.34 11.48 24.69
C TRP A 435 -10.75 10.48 25.69
N GLU A 436 -10.05 10.94 26.73
CA GLU A 436 -9.45 10.05 27.74
C GLU A 436 -10.52 9.19 28.43
N ASN A 437 -11.63 9.81 28.83
CA ASN A 437 -12.76 9.13 29.43
C ASN A 437 -13.53 8.28 28.40
N CYS A 438 -13.63 8.72 27.14
CA CYS A 438 -14.23 7.95 26.05
C CYS A 438 -13.47 6.62 25.84
N GLU A 439 -12.14 6.67 25.71
CA GLU A 439 -11.29 5.48 25.56
C GLU A 439 -11.33 4.58 26.79
N ARG A 440 -11.34 5.16 28.00
CA ARG A 440 -11.53 4.43 29.25
C ARG A 440 -12.87 3.70 29.31
N LEU A 441 -13.94 4.28 28.77
CA LEU A 441 -15.27 3.65 28.67
C LEU A 441 -15.31 2.57 27.58
N LYS A 442 -14.71 2.80 26.40
CA LYS A 442 -14.55 1.78 25.34
C LYS A 442 -13.82 0.55 25.88
N ARG A 443 -12.64 0.70 26.48
CA ARG A 443 -11.85 -0.40 27.07
C ARG A 443 -12.60 -1.15 28.16
N ARG A 444 -13.31 -0.44 29.05
CA ARG A 444 -14.13 -1.08 30.09
C ARG A 444 -15.27 -1.92 29.50
N LYS A 445 -15.86 -1.48 28.38
CA LYS A 445 -16.91 -2.20 27.64
C LYS A 445 -16.34 -3.45 26.94
N GLU A 446 -15.16 -3.35 26.34
CA GLU A 446 -14.43 -4.48 25.71
C GLU A 446 -14.04 -5.57 26.74
N LEU A 447 -13.50 -5.16 27.89
CA LEU A 447 -13.19 -6.07 29.00
C LEU A 447 -14.45 -6.79 29.51
N PHE A 448 -15.57 -6.09 29.69
CA PHE A 448 -16.83 -6.68 30.15
C PHE A 448 -17.42 -7.74 29.18
N TYR A 449 -17.21 -7.60 27.87
CA TYR A 449 -17.55 -8.68 26.92
C TYR A 449 -16.60 -9.87 27.07
N THR A 450 -15.30 -9.60 27.14
CA THR A 450 -14.24 -10.62 27.30
C THR A 450 -14.43 -11.47 28.56
N GLU A 451 -14.67 -10.84 29.71
CA GLU A 451 -14.88 -11.49 31.01
C GLU A 451 -16.12 -12.40 31.04
N LYS A 452 -17.12 -12.16 30.19
CA LYS A 452 -18.37 -12.92 30.16
C LYS A 452 -18.36 -14.12 29.23
N GLY A 453 -17.26 -14.38 28.51
CA GLY A 453 -17.20 -15.44 27.51
C GLY A 453 -18.11 -15.22 26.28
N LEU A 454 -18.73 -14.04 26.17
CA LEU A 454 -19.46 -13.62 24.98
C LEU A 454 -18.42 -13.23 23.91
N GLY A 455 -18.28 -14.07 22.89
CA GLY A 455 -17.50 -13.70 21.71
C GLY A 455 -18.04 -12.41 21.09
N GLN A 456 -17.17 -11.61 20.47
CA GLN A 456 -17.52 -10.27 19.95
C GLN A 456 -18.69 -10.26 18.92
N GLU A 457 -19.07 -11.44 18.40
CA GLU A 457 -20.29 -11.68 17.63
C GLU A 457 -21.56 -11.17 18.36
N ASP A 458 -21.65 -11.35 19.68
CA ASP A 458 -22.75 -10.86 20.53
C ASP A 458 -22.53 -9.44 21.09
N SER A 459 -21.53 -8.71 20.59
CA SER A 459 -21.32 -7.33 21.00
C SER A 459 -22.47 -6.43 20.48
N LEU A 460 -22.92 -5.47 21.30
CA LEU A 460 -24.00 -4.57 20.90
C LEU A 460 -23.71 -3.79 19.60
N PRO A 461 -22.45 -3.41 19.27
CA PRO A 461 -22.09 -2.89 17.95
C PRO A 461 -22.41 -3.87 16.81
N CYS A 462 -22.07 -5.16 16.93
CA CYS A 462 -22.42 -6.17 15.92
C CYS A 462 -23.94 -6.35 15.80
N LEU A 463 -24.67 -6.37 16.93
CA LEU A 463 -26.12 -6.49 16.93
C LEU A 463 -26.81 -5.30 16.23
N LEU A 464 -26.34 -4.07 16.48
CA LEU A 464 -26.83 -2.86 15.81
C LEU A 464 -26.39 -2.77 14.35
N PHE A 465 -25.19 -3.24 14.00
CA PHE A 465 -24.70 -3.32 12.62
C PHE A 465 -25.57 -4.26 11.77
N ASN A 466 -25.99 -5.40 12.35
CA ASN A 466 -26.91 -6.34 11.72
C ASN A 466 -28.32 -5.78 11.58
N LEU A 467 -28.85 -5.11 12.61
CA LEU A 467 -30.18 -4.47 12.56
C LEU A 467 -30.23 -3.28 11.58
N ALA A 468 -29.13 -2.56 11.38
CA ALA A 468 -29.05 -1.40 10.49
C ALA A 468 -29.01 -1.75 8.98
N LEU A 469 -28.89 -3.03 8.61
CA LEU A 469 -28.74 -3.47 7.21
C LEU A 469 -30.05 -3.90 6.53
N GLY A 470 -31.17 -4.03 7.26
CA GLY A 470 -32.52 -4.06 6.68
C GLY A 470 -32.89 -5.23 5.75
N LYS A 471 -32.06 -6.29 5.64
CA LYS A 471 -32.38 -7.51 4.89
C LYS A 471 -32.02 -8.79 5.66
N THR A 472 -32.63 -9.89 5.24
CA THR A 472 -32.73 -11.15 5.99
C THR A 472 -31.46 -11.99 6.01
N ILE A 473 -31.27 -12.72 7.11
CA ILE A 473 -30.20 -13.71 7.32
C ILE A 473 -30.27 -14.82 6.25
N ARG A 474 -29.30 -14.80 5.34
CA ARG A 474 -28.63 -15.95 4.71
C ARG A 474 -27.30 -15.47 4.12
N ASP A 475 -26.32 -16.37 4.09
CA ASP A 475 -25.04 -16.27 3.35
C ASP A 475 -23.96 -15.26 3.83
N TRP A 476 -24.02 -14.72 5.05
CA TRP A 476 -22.93 -13.92 5.67
C TRP A 476 -22.41 -14.43 7.04
N ASN A 477 -22.90 -15.57 7.54
CA ASN A 477 -22.78 -16.00 8.94
C ASN A 477 -21.42 -16.64 9.36
N ASN A 478 -20.25 -16.15 8.92
CA ASN A 478 -18.98 -16.83 9.26
C ASN A 478 -17.70 -15.95 9.34
N TYR A 479 -17.82 -14.66 9.64
CA TYR A 479 -16.63 -13.78 9.78
C TYR A 479 -16.57 -13.02 11.12
N LYS A 480 -15.52 -13.32 11.89
CA LYS A 480 -15.12 -12.58 13.10
C LYS A 480 -14.23 -11.41 12.69
N TRP A 481 -14.69 -10.19 12.95
CA TRP A 481 -13.94 -8.96 12.65
C TRP A 481 -13.33 -8.41 13.94
N ASN A 482 -12.06 -8.02 13.90
CA ASN A 482 -11.35 -7.49 15.06
C ASN A 482 -10.48 -6.28 14.74
N HIS A 483 -10.08 -5.57 15.79
CA HIS A 483 -9.43 -4.25 15.82
C HIS A 483 -8.55 -3.86 14.62
N LEU A 484 -8.74 -2.62 14.15
CA LEU A 484 -7.63 -1.75 13.70
C LEU A 484 -7.97 -0.27 13.95
N ALA A 485 -7.24 0.32 14.90
CA ALA A 485 -7.26 1.75 15.19
C ALA A 485 -6.33 2.51 14.23
N ASP A 486 -6.22 3.83 14.40
CA ASP A 486 -5.66 4.76 13.42
C ASP A 486 -4.23 4.45 12.96
N ASN A 487 -4.03 4.55 11.63
CA ASN A 487 -2.93 5.33 11.06
C ASN A 487 -3.17 5.62 9.55
N HIS A 488 -2.14 6.12 8.85
CA HIS A 488 -2.19 6.54 7.46
C HIS A 488 -2.41 5.39 6.47
N LEU A 489 -3.66 5.28 5.97
CA LEU A 489 -4.00 4.41 4.84
C LEU A 489 -3.37 4.94 3.55
N THR A 490 -2.64 4.09 2.83
CA THR A 490 -2.16 4.34 1.46
C THR A 490 -2.36 3.08 0.62
N ALA A 491 -2.77 3.26 -0.65
CA ALA A 491 -3.34 2.17 -1.43
C ALA A 491 -2.51 1.86 -2.70
N GLY A 492 -1.54 0.94 -2.57
CA GLY A 492 -0.77 0.41 -3.70
C GLY A 492 -1.55 -0.63 -4.49
N PHE A 493 -2.08 -0.27 -5.65
CA PHE A 493 -3.06 -1.06 -6.39
C PHE A 493 -2.48 -2.02 -7.43
N ALA A 494 -1.17 -1.98 -7.65
CA ALA A 494 -0.47 -2.97 -8.46
C ALA A 494 0.94 -3.20 -7.89
N ASN A 495 1.09 -4.21 -7.03
CA ASN A 495 2.41 -4.82 -6.82
C ASN A 495 2.65 -5.78 -7.98
N VAL A 496 3.66 -5.53 -8.81
CA VAL A 496 4.12 -6.48 -9.82
C VAL A 496 5.06 -7.48 -9.13
N VAL A 497 4.73 -8.76 -9.25
CA VAL A 497 5.25 -9.84 -8.39
C VAL A 497 5.82 -10.98 -9.21
N VAL A 498 6.91 -11.56 -8.70
CA VAL A 498 7.59 -12.75 -9.23
C VAL A 498 7.78 -13.74 -8.08
N ILE A 499 7.42 -15.00 -8.29
CA ILE A 499 7.72 -16.08 -7.35
C ILE A 499 8.50 -17.19 -8.04
N ILE A 500 9.54 -17.67 -7.34
CA ILE A 500 10.49 -18.68 -7.82
C ILE A 500 10.65 -19.74 -6.72
N GLY A 501 10.04 -20.92 -6.90
CA GLY A 501 10.17 -22.06 -6.01
C GLY A 501 10.98 -23.18 -6.66
N LYS A 502 12.02 -23.66 -5.97
CA LYS A 502 12.86 -24.76 -6.46
C LYS A 502 12.39 -26.09 -5.86
N LEU A 503 11.70 -26.92 -6.64
CA LEU A 503 11.32 -28.26 -6.21
C LEU A 503 12.57 -29.14 -6.08
N ASN A 504 12.93 -29.50 -4.84
CA ASN A 504 14.05 -30.40 -4.57
C ASN A 504 13.73 -31.84 -5.02
N GLY A 505 14.04 -32.16 -6.28
CA GLY A 505 13.76 -33.43 -6.96
C GLY A 505 14.45 -34.70 -6.42
N HIS A 506 14.86 -34.71 -5.14
CA HIS A 506 15.57 -35.84 -4.50
C HIS A 506 14.68 -36.75 -3.64
N LEU A 507 13.39 -36.43 -3.46
CA LEU A 507 12.47 -37.28 -2.67
C LEU A 507 11.76 -38.37 -3.49
N LEU A 508 11.41 -38.13 -4.76
CA LEU A 508 10.76 -39.17 -5.60
C LEU A 508 11.67 -40.40 -5.83
N GLY A 509 12.99 -40.22 -5.85
CA GLY A 509 13.97 -41.29 -6.16
C GLY A 509 14.20 -42.34 -5.06
N LYS A 510 13.63 -42.16 -3.86
CA LYS A 510 13.81 -43.08 -2.71
C LYS A 510 12.55 -43.85 -2.28
N GLN A 511 11.35 -43.28 -2.38
CA GLN A 511 10.13 -44.01 -1.97
C GLN A 511 9.74 -45.14 -2.95
N LEU A 512 10.01 -45.01 -4.24
CA LEU A 512 9.68 -46.04 -5.24
C LEU A 512 10.51 -47.33 -5.13
N ARG A 513 11.56 -47.38 -4.31
CA ARG A 513 12.39 -48.58 -4.09
C ARG A 513 11.98 -49.47 -2.91
N HIS A 514 10.96 -49.08 -2.13
CA HIS A 514 10.46 -49.89 -1.02
C HIS A 514 9.17 -50.69 -1.32
N LEU A 515 8.56 -50.50 -2.50
CA LEU A 515 7.29 -51.17 -2.87
C LEU A 515 7.45 -52.42 -3.75
N SER A 516 8.69 -52.83 -4.06
CA SER A 516 8.98 -54.00 -4.90
C SER A 516 9.19 -55.32 -4.14
N HIS A 517 9.07 -55.33 -2.80
CA HIS A 517 9.37 -56.50 -1.96
C HIS A 517 8.20 -57.01 -1.09
N LEU A 518 6.96 -56.59 -1.38
CA LEU A 518 5.75 -57.15 -0.77
C LEU A 518 4.79 -57.72 -1.84
N ARG A 519 5.26 -58.77 -2.50
CA ARG A 519 4.45 -59.75 -3.23
C ARG A 519 5.06 -61.14 -3.12
N MET A 520 4.70 -61.85 -2.04
CA MET A 520 4.64 -63.31 -1.99
C MET A 520 3.57 -63.70 -0.97
#